data_AF-A0A8T3SVQ4-F1
#
_entry.id   AF-A0A8T3SVQ4-F1
#
_cell.length_a   1.000
_cell.length_b   1.000
_cell.length_c   1.000
_cell.angle_alpha   90.00
_cell.angle_beta   90.00
_cell.angle_gamma   90.00
#
_symmetry.space_group_name_H-M   'P 1'
#
loop_
_entity.id
_entity.type
_entity.pdbx_description
1 polymer ?
#
loop_
_entity_poly.entity_id
_entity_poly.type
_entity_poly.pdbx_seq_one_letter_code
_entity_poly.pdbx_strand_id
1 'polypeptide(L)' 'MRGQQYVYADTGIPLLVTYHPAYLLRSPLEKRRAWADLLQAKKLVAARGRP' A
#
# COMPACT_ATOMS: atom_id res chain seq x y z
N MET A 1 -6.16 -9.91 0.45
CA MET A 1 -4.82 -10.47 0.19
C MET A 1 -3.87 -9.33 -0.22
N ARG A 2 -2.57 -9.41 0.11
CA ARG A 2 -1.56 -8.35 -0.12
C ARG A 2 -1.47 -7.97 -1.60
N GLY A 3 -1.28 -6.68 -1.90
CA GLY A 3 -1.12 -6.16 -3.28
C GLY A 3 -2.44 -5.96 -4.02
N GLN A 4 -3.56 -6.35 -3.41
CA GLN A 4 -4.88 -6.01 -3.89
C GLN A 4 -5.25 -4.60 -3.41
N GLN A 5 -5.81 -3.82 -4.32
CA GLN A 5 -6.44 -2.53 -4.00
C GLN A 5 -7.86 -2.78 -3.51
N TYR A 6 -8.21 -2.10 -2.43
CA TYR A 6 -9.56 -2.10 -1.88
C TYR A 6 -10.08 -0.67 -1.86
N VAL A 7 -11.38 -0.54 -1.69
CA VAL A 7 -12.02 0.75 -1.46
C VAL A 7 -12.68 0.67 -0.10
N TYR A 8 -12.42 1.66 0.75
CA TYR A 8 -13.16 1.78 1.99
C TYR A 8 -14.62 2.09 1.67
N ALA A 9 -15.52 1.26 2.21
CA ALA A 9 -16.95 1.42 1.99
C ALA A 9 -17.38 2.85 2.35
N ASP A 10 -18.30 3.39 1.55
CA ASP A 10 -18.99 4.67 1.74
C ASP A 10 -18.14 5.95 1.62
N THR A 11 -16.81 5.86 1.62
CA THR A 11 -15.92 7.04 1.43
C THR A 11 -15.22 7.05 0.08
N GLY A 12 -15.19 5.92 -0.63
CA GLY A 12 -14.48 5.79 -1.90
C GLY A 12 -12.96 5.93 -1.76
N ILE A 13 -12.41 5.84 -0.55
CA ILE A 13 -10.96 6.02 -0.29
C ILE A 13 -10.22 4.74 -0.71
N PRO A 14 -9.15 4.83 -1.54
CA PRO A 14 -8.36 3.68 -1.93
C PRO A 14 -7.54 3.17 -0.75
N LEU A 15 -7.63 1.87 -0.50
CA LEU A 15 -6.85 1.14 0.50
C LEU A 15 -5.87 0.21 -0.21
N LEU A 16 -4.64 0.15 0.31
CA LEU A 16 -3.63 -0.78 -0.13
C LEU A 16 -3.13 -1.58 1.08
N VAL A 17 -3.23 -2.91 1.00
CA VAL A 17 -2.77 -3.80 2.05
C VAL A 17 -1.27 -4.06 1.89
N THR A 18 -0.49 -3.75 2.93
CA THR A 18 0.96 -4.01 3.00
C THR A 18 1.36 -4.74 4.29
N TYR A 19 2.66 -5.01 4.48
CA TYR A 19 3.21 -5.71 5.65
C TYR A 19 3.25 -4.82 6.90
N HIS A 20 3.05 -5.43 8.07
CA HIS A 20 3.24 -4.76 9.35
C HIS A 20 4.73 -4.44 9.59
N PRO A 21 5.09 -3.25 10.13
CA PRO A 21 6.49 -2.86 10.32
C PRO A 21 7.31 -3.86 11.16
N ALA A 22 6.72 -4.42 12.22
CA ALA A 22 7.37 -5.43 13.05
C ALA A 22 7.70 -6.74 12.30
N TYR A 23 6.93 -7.09 11.26
CA TYR A 23 7.20 -8.24 10.40
C TYR A 23 8.47 -8.01 9.57
N LEU A 24 8.65 -6.78 9.05
CA LEU A 24 9.80 -6.42 8.23
C LEU A 24 11.13 -6.37 9.01
N LEU A 25 11.07 -6.16 10.33
CA LEU A 25 12.26 -6.25 11.20
C LEU A 25 12.77 -7.69 11.30
N ARG A 26 11.85 -8.67 11.29
CA ARG A 26 12.18 -10.10 11.38
C ARG A 26 12.50 -10.72 10.02
N SER A 27 12.07 -10.10 8.92
CA SER A 27 12.30 -10.58 7.55
C SER A 27 12.76 -9.45 6.62
N PRO A 28 14.05 -9.08 6.66
CA PRO A 28 14.58 -7.95 5.88
C PRO A 28 14.41 -8.08 4.37
N LEU A 29 14.40 -9.30 3.83
CA LEU A 29 14.18 -9.54 2.39
C LEU A 29 12.80 -9.06 1.91
N GLU A 30 11.81 -9.05 2.80
CA GLU A 30 10.44 -8.63 2.49
C GLU A 30 10.30 -7.10 2.43
N LYS A 31 11.33 -6.33 2.85
CA LYS A 31 11.35 -4.87 2.71
C LYS A 31 11.22 -4.41 1.26
N ARG A 32 11.78 -5.17 0.30
CA ARG A 32 11.63 -4.86 -1.13
C ARG A 32 10.17 -4.90 -1.57
N ARG A 33 9.41 -5.86 -1.05
CA ARG A 33 7.98 -6.03 -1.33
C ARG A 33 7.18 -4.89 -0.68
N ALA A 34 7.45 -4.56 0.58
CA ALA A 34 6.83 -3.42 1.23
C ALA A 34 7.13 -2.09 0.50
N TRP A 35 8.34 -1.92 -0.02
CA TRP A 35 8.71 -0.76 -0.82
C TRP A 35 7.89 -0.64 -2.11
N ALA A 36 7.67 -1.76 -2.82
CA ALA A 36 6.81 -1.78 -4.00
C ALA A 36 5.37 -1.36 -3.68
N ASP A 37 4.83 -1.78 -2.53
CA ASP A 37 3.50 -1.37 -2.07
C ASP A 37 3.45 0.16 -1.83
N LEU A 38 4.47 0.73 -1.19
CA LEU A 38 4.55 2.18 -0.95
C LEU A 38 4.64 2.99 -2.25
N LEU A 39 5.39 2.51 -3.25
CA LEU A 39 5.44 3.14 -4.58
C LEU A 39 4.07 3.11 -5.27
N GLN A 40 3.31 2.02 -5.11
CA GLN A 40 1.95 1.93 -5.63
C GLN A 40 1.00 2.89 -4.89
N ALA A 41 1.10 3.01 -3.57
CA ALA A 41 0.35 3.97 -2.78
C ALA A 41 0.64 5.42 -3.22
N LYS A 42 1.91 5.76 -3.48
CA LYS A 42 2.30 7.07 -4.02
C LYS A 42 1.62 7.36 -5.36
N LYS A 43 1.56 6.38 -6.27
CA LYS A 43 0.87 6.53 -7.57
C LYS A 43 -0.64 6.74 -7.39
N LEU A 44 -1.28 6.01 -6.47
CA LEU A 44 -2.70 6.15 -6.16
C LEU A 44 -3.05 7.55 -5.64
N VAL A 45 -2.25 8.05 -4.69
CA VAL A 45 -2.43 9.41 -4.15
C VAL A 45 -2.22 10.47 -5.23
N ALA A 46 -1.18 10.33 -6.06
CA ALA A 46 -0.89 11.26 -7.15
C ALA A 46 -1.97 11.26 -8.24
N ALA A 47 -2.58 10.11 -8.53
CA ALA A 47 -3.68 10.01 -9.51
C ALA A 47 -4.97 10.67 -9.01
N ARG A 48 -5.23 10.64 -7.70
CA ARG A 48 -6.41 11.27 -7.08
C ARG A 48 -6.22 12.79 -6.83
N GLY A 49 -4.98 13.24 -6.69
CA GLY A 49 -4.64 14.66 -6.48
C GLY A 49 -4.57 15.50 -7.77
N ARG A 50 -4.93 14.93 -8.93
CA ARG A 50 -5.15 15.72 -10.15
C ARG A 50 -6.60 16.26 -10.11
N PRO A 51 -6.80 17.59 -10.16
CA PRO A 51 -8.13 18.18 -10.28
C PRO A 51 -8.85 17.75 -11.56
#